data_AF-A0A3M8FTN1-F1
#
_entry.id   AF-A0A3M8FTN1-F1
#
_cell.length_a   1.000
_cell.length_b   1.000
_cell.length_c   1.000
_cell.angle_alpha   90.00
_cell.angle_beta   90.00
_cell.angle_gamma   90.00
#
_symmetry.space_group_name_H-M   'P 1'
#
loop_
_entity.id
_entity.type
_entity.pdbx_description
1 polymer ?
#
loop_
_entity_poly.entity_id
_entity_poly.type
_entity_poly.pdbx_seq_one_letter_code
_entity_poly.pdbx_strand_id
1 'polypeptide(L)'
;MSAHPLIDPIYVPSPHPASLDDDAILSECVLGRGRTSGPGGQHRNRVQTMVMLTHKPTGVEAHAGERRSPEVNKRVALRRLRIQLAIQSRAPVLLGDIGSGLWRSRVRDGKIACNADHRDYAAMLAEALDVIHDAGLDLKRASIRLTCTRSQLIKLIAKEPSALAALNEARESRGKHPLRG
;
A
#
# COMPACT_ATOMS: atom_id res chain seq x y z
N MET A 1 6.46 -8.01 12.16
CA MET A 1 6.46 -7.21 10.91
C MET A 1 7.82 -7.40 10.26
N SER A 2 7.86 -7.74 8.98
CA SER A 2 9.14 -7.90 8.25
C SER A 2 9.88 -6.57 8.24
N ALA A 3 11.15 -6.55 8.67
CA ALA A 3 11.97 -5.34 8.62
C ALA A 3 12.25 -4.90 7.16
N HIS A 4 12.09 -5.82 6.21
CA HIS A 4 12.45 -5.64 4.80
C HIS A 4 11.33 -6.15 3.88
N PRO A 5 10.24 -5.38 3.70
CA PRO A 5 9.00 -5.88 3.12
C PRO A 5 9.07 -6.29 1.63
N LEU A 6 10.12 -5.89 0.91
CA LEU A 6 10.39 -6.32 -0.48
C LEU A 6 11.51 -7.37 -0.60
N ILE A 7 12.17 -7.71 0.50
CA ILE A 7 13.14 -8.81 0.58
C ILE A 7 12.41 -10.06 1.06
N ASP A 8 11.68 -9.94 2.17
CA ASP A 8 10.89 -11.00 2.80
C ASP A 8 9.44 -10.54 2.98
N PRO A 9 8.63 -10.56 1.90
CA PRO A 9 7.24 -10.12 1.94
C PRO A 9 6.32 -11.10 2.67
N ILE A 10 5.18 -10.59 3.14
CA ILE A 10 4.06 -11.42 3.59
C ILE A 10 3.32 -11.94 2.36
N TYR A 11 3.35 -13.25 2.11
CA TYR A 11 2.59 -13.80 0.98
C TYR A 11 1.10 -13.83 1.29
N VAL A 12 0.30 -13.36 0.32
CA VAL A 12 -1.16 -13.26 0.41
C VAL A 12 -1.82 -13.88 -0.83
N PRO A 13 -3.05 -14.41 -0.72
CA PRO A 13 -3.77 -14.89 -1.89
C PRO A 13 -4.13 -13.73 -2.83
N SER A 14 -4.46 -14.07 -4.08
CA SER A 14 -5.08 -13.13 -5.02
C SER A 14 -6.60 -13.14 -4.85
N PRO A 15 -7.30 -11.99 -4.93
CA PRO A 15 -6.76 -10.66 -5.16
C PRO A 15 -6.04 -10.08 -3.93
N HIS A 16 -5.02 -9.25 -4.17
CA HIS A 16 -4.26 -8.61 -3.09
C HIS A 16 -5.20 -7.83 -2.14
N PRO A 17 -5.07 -7.91 -0.80
CA PRO A 17 -6.02 -7.32 0.15
C PRO A 17 -6.16 -5.79 0.01
N ALA A 18 -5.08 -5.09 -0.36
CA ALA A 18 -5.13 -3.66 -0.68
C ALA A 18 -6.06 -3.29 -1.87
N SER A 19 -6.50 -4.27 -2.67
CA SER A 19 -7.39 -4.08 -3.83
C SER A 19 -8.87 -4.37 -3.55
N LEU A 20 -9.20 -4.99 -2.41
CA LEU A 20 -10.58 -5.31 -2.02
C LEU A 20 -11.43 -4.05 -1.87
N ASP A 21 -12.76 -4.15 -1.89
CA ASP A 21 -13.61 -3.04 -1.45
C ASP A 21 -13.51 -2.81 0.07
N ASP A 22 -14.13 -1.74 0.56
CA ASP A 22 -13.99 -1.35 1.97
C ASP A 22 -14.65 -2.34 2.93
N ASP A 23 -15.78 -2.93 2.55
CA ASP A 23 -16.49 -3.87 3.42
C ASP A 23 -15.75 -5.21 3.51
N ALA A 24 -15.24 -5.70 2.38
CA ALA A 24 -14.44 -6.91 2.28
C ALA A 24 -13.18 -6.83 3.16
N ILE A 25 -12.35 -5.79 2.98
CA ILE A 25 -11.13 -5.65 3.80
C ILE A 25 -11.45 -5.41 5.29
N LEU A 26 -12.52 -4.68 5.61
CA LEU A 26 -12.91 -4.44 7.00
C LEU A 26 -13.40 -5.71 7.69
N SER A 27 -14.02 -6.66 6.97
CA SER A 27 -14.42 -7.96 7.52
C SER A 27 -13.21 -8.82 7.97
N GLU A 28 -12.05 -8.58 7.35
CA GLU A 28 -10.78 -9.21 7.68
C GLU A 28 -10.00 -8.45 8.77
N CYS A 29 -10.52 -7.32 9.27
CA CYS A 29 -9.86 -6.50 10.27
C CYS A 29 -10.42 -6.71 11.69
N VAL A 30 -9.55 -6.53 12.69
CA VAL A 30 -9.95 -6.23 14.07
C VAL A 30 -9.94 -4.72 14.27
N LEU A 31 -11.04 -4.18 14.79
CA LEU A 31 -11.18 -2.76 15.11
C LEU A 31 -10.81 -2.49 16.57
N GLY A 32 -9.71 -1.79 16.79
CA GLY A 32 -9.34 -1.20 18.07
C GLY A 32 -9.79 0.26 18.19
N ARG A 33 -10.13 0.69 19.40
CA ARG A 33 -10.41 2.10 19.72
C ARG A 33 -9.53 2.55 20.90
N GLY A 34 -9.04 3.78 20.83
CA GLY A 34 -8.11 4.31 21.82
C GLY A 34 -8.30 5.80 22.09
N ARG A 35 -7.44 6.36 22.93
CA ARG A 35 -7.37 7.80 23.21
C ARG A 35 -6.16 8.39 22.51
N THR A 36 -6.34 9.50 21.80
CA THR A 36 -5.21 10.26 21.27
C THR A 36 -4.46 10.92 22.45
N SER A 37 -3.15 10.69 22.57
CA SER A 37 -2.28 11.40 23.49
C SER A 37 -1.71 12.64 22.79
N GLY A 38 -2.07 13.83 23.27
CA GLY A 38 -1.47 15.09 22.84
C GLY A 38 -1.18 15.99 24.04
N PRO A 39 -0.14 16.86 23.99
CA PRO A 39 0.15 17.82 25.05
C PRO A 39 -0.89 18.95 24.99
N GLY A 40 -2.01 18.74 25.69
CA GLY A 40 -3.14 19.68 25.72
C GLY A 40 -3.82 19.62 27.08
N GLY A 41 -3.91 20.79 27.72
CA GLY A 41 -4.25 20.98 29.12
C GLY A 41 -5.60 20.44 29.56
N GLN A 42 -5.73 20.40 30.89
CA GLN A 42 -6.96 20.08 31.61
C GLN A 42 -8.13 20.91 31.05
N HIS A 43 -9.14 20.25 30.51
CA HIS A 43 -10.55 20.38 30.90
C HIS A 43 -11.45 19.75 29.81
N ARG A 44 -12.25 18.75 30.23
CA ARG A 44 -13.47 18.22 29.57
C ARG A 44 -13.36 17.47 28.22
N ASN A 45 -13.60 16.17 28.34
CA ASN A 45 -13.99 15.16 27.34
C ASN A 45 -12.89 14.61 26.41
N ARG A 46 -12.13 13.67 26.99
CA ARG A 46 -11.16 12.78 26.33
C ARG A 46 -11.90 11.70 25.51
N VAL A 47 -12.52 12.10 24.40
CA VAL A 47 -13.23 11.19 23.48
C VAL A 47 -12.25 10.17 22.90
N GLN A 48 -12.62 8.89 22.90
CA GLN A 48 -11.87 7.81 22.27
C GLN A 48 -11.97 7.90 20.74
N THR A 49 -11.37 8.93 20.14
CA THR A 49 -11.43 9.15 18.70
C THR A 49 -10.40 8.33 17.93
N MET A 50 -9.37 7.80 18.60
CA MET A 50 -8.33 7.00 17.94
C MET A 50 -8.92 5.67 17.47
N VAL A 51 -8.66 5.33 16.22
CA VAL A 51 -9.04 4.08 15.58
C VAL A 51 -7.78 3.34 15.16
N MET A 52 -7.76 2.04 15.44
CA MET A 52 -6.71 1.10 15.04
C MET A 52 -7.37 -0.02 14.25
N LEU A 53 -6.77 -0.40 13.13
CA LEU A 53 -7.22 -1.51 12.29
C LEU A 53 -6.06 -2.48 12.11
N THR A 54 -6.29 -3.74 12.48
CA THR A 54 -5.32 -4.82 12.32
C THR A 54 -5.89 -5.85 11.35
N HIS A 55 -5.24 -6.04 10.21
CA HIS A 55 -5.64 -7.04 9.22
C HIS A 55 -5.26 -8.45 9.70
N LYS A 56 -6.25 -9.26 10.08
CA LYS A 56 -6.02 -10.56 10.76
C LYS A 56 -5.10 -11.49 9.97
N PRO A 57 -5.27 -11.68 8.64
CA PRO A 57 -4.45 -12.64 7.90
C PRO A 57 -2.96 -12.28 7.84
N THR A 58 -2.61 -10.99 7.86
CA THR A 58 -1.22 -10.53 7.69
C THR A 58 -0.60 -9.98 8.97
N GLY A 59 -1.41 -9.65 9.99
CA GLY A 59 -0.96 -8.93 11.18
C GLY A 59 -0.54 -7.48 10.94
N VAL A 60 -0.74 -6.95 9.72
CA VAL A 60 -0.44 -5.56 9.39
C VAL A 60 -1.45 -4.65 10.06
N GLU A 61 -0.96 -3.56 10.65
CA GLU A 61 -1.78 -2.62 11.41
C GLU A 61 -1.59 -1.19 10.90
N ALA A 62 -2.66 -0.40 10.98
CA ALA A 62 -2.58 1.05 10.89
C ALA A 62 -3.55 1.72 11.85
N HIS A 63 -3.23 2.93 12.26
CA HIS A 63 -4.06 3.74 13.15
C HIS A 63 -4.23 5.17 12.64
N ALA A 64 -5.25 5.83 13.15
CA ALA A 64 -5.51 7.26 12.97
C ALA A 64 -6.24 7.83 14.18
N GLY A 65 -5.91 9.06 14.56
CA GLY A 65 -6.45 9.73 15.76
C GLY A 65 -6.42 11.25 15.67
N GLU A 66 -6.13 11.79 14.49
CA GLU A 66 -5.91 13.21 14.24
C GLU A 66 -7.22 13.99 14.10
N ARG A 67 -8.35 13.32 13.86
CA ARG A 67 -9.65 13.98 13.70
C ARG A 67 -10.51 13.77 14.94
N ARG A 68 -11.47 14.68 15.11
CA ARG A 68 -12.46 14.63 16.20
C ARG A 68 -13.53 13.55 16.02
N SER A 69 -13.72 13.02 14.82
CA SER A 69 -14.69 11.96 14.52
C SER A 69 -13.99 10.61 14.36
N PRO A 70 -14.40 9.58 15.12
CA PRO A 70 -13.87 8.23 14.97
C PRO A 70 -14.19 7.64 13.59
N GLU A 71 -15.30 8.02 12.94
CA GLU A 71 -15.65 7.57 11.58
C GLU A 71 -14.68 8.13 10.54
N VAL A 72 -14.29 9.40 10.67
CA VAL A 72 -13.25 9.98 9.81
C VAL A 72 -11.91 9.30 10.07
N ASN A 73 -11.55 9.07 11.33
CA ASN A 73 -10.32 8.34 11.67
C ASN A 73 -10.35 6.90 11.15
N LYS A 74 -11.49 6.20 11.17
CA LYS A 74 -11.63 4.85 10.58
C LYS A 74 -11.30 4.85 9.09
N ARG A 75 -11.79 5.84 8.32
CA ARG A 75 -11.45 5.97 6.90
C ARG A 75 -9.97 6.27 6.67
N VAL A 76 -9.36 7.11 7.50
CA VAL A 76 -7.92 7.42 7.42
C VAL A 76 -7.07 6.19 7.78
N ALA A 77 -7.42 5.49 8.85
CA ALA A 77 -6.78 4.25 9.28
C ALA A 77 -6.88 3.18 8.18
N LEU A 78 -8.05 3.04 7.54
CA LEU A 78 -8.25 2.11 6.44
C LEU A 78 -7.36 2.44 5.23
N ARG A 79 -7.29 3.72 4.83
CA ARG A 79 -6.38 4.14 3.76
C ARG A 79 -4.92 3.81 4.08
N ARG A 80 -4.47 4.12 5.30
CA ARG A 80 -3.11 3.80 5.77
C ARG A 80 -2.85 2.29 5.79
N LEU A 81 -3.82 1.51 6.24
CA LEU A 81 -3.74 0.06 6.27
C LEU A 81 -3.53 -0.51 4.86
N ARG A 82 -4.29 -0.04 3.87
CA ARG A 82 -4.14 -0.48 2.48
C ARG A 82 -2.74 -0.18 1.92
N ILE A 83 -2.18 0.99 2.24
CA ILE A 83 -0.80 1.33 1.84
C ILE A 83 0.21 0.41 2.51
N GLN A 84 0.07 0.15 3.82
CA GLN A 84 0.95 -0.78 4.52
C GLN A 84 0.84 -2.20 3.97
N LEU A 85 -0.36 -2.66 3.66
CA LEU A 85 -0.57 -3.96 3.00
C LEU A 85 0.11 -3.99 1.63
N ALA A 86 -0.06 -2.95 0.80
CA ALA A 86 0.58 -2.85 -0.50
C ALA A 86 2.11 -2.89 -0.40
N ILE A 87 2.69 -2.31 0.64
CA ILE A 87 4.15 -2.33 0.83
C ILE A 87 4.62 -3.68 1.34
N GLN A 88 3.93 -4.26 2.34
CA GLN A 88 4.40 -5.42 3.09
C GLN A 88 4.01 -6.78 2.52
N SER A 89 2.97 -6.83 1.68
CA SER A 89 2.38 -8.10 1.22
C SER A 89 2.59 -8.32 -0.27
N ARG A 90 2.75 -9.57 -0.71
CA ARG A 90 2.85 -9.90 -2.14
C ARG A 90 1.84 -10.96 -2.55
N ALA A 91 1.07 -10.65 -3.59
CA ALA A 91 0.17 -11.60 -4.24
C ALA A 91 0.88 -12.29 -5.43
N PRO A 92 0.48 -13.52 -5.80
CA PRO A 92 1.06 -14.20 -6.96
C PRO A 92 0.73 -13.44 -8.26
N VAL A 93 1.73 -13.31 -9.14
CA VAL A 93 1.59 -12.68 -10.46
C VAL A 93 1.39 -13.77 -11.51
N LEU A 94 0.30 -13.67 -12.26
CA LEU A 94 -0.01 -14.64 -13.33
C LEU A 94 0.98 -14.54 -14.49
N LEU A 95 1.21 -15.66 -15.19
CA LEU A 95 1.95 -15.69 -16.45
C LEU A 95 1.10 -15.08 -17.58
N GLY A 96 1.76 -14.44 -18.56
CA GLY A 96 1.09 -13.84 -19.73
C GLY A 96 0.62 -12.40 -19.50
N ASP A 97 -0.51 -12.04 -20.13
CA ASP A 97 -1.09 -10.71 -20.05
C ASP A 97 -1.62 -10.42 -18.64
N ILE A 98 -1.02 -9.43 -17.98
CA ILE A 98 -1.38 -9.00 -16.63
C ILE A 98 -2.13 -7.67 -16.66
N GLY A 99 -2.30 -7.03 -15.50
CA GLY A 99 -3.07 -5.81 -15.36
C GLY A 99 -4.50 -6.13 -14.95
N SER A 100 -4.85 -5.81 -13.71
CA SER A 100 -6.23 -5.82 -13.24
C SER A 100 -7.09 -4.88 -14.10
N GLY A 101 -8.42 -5.07 -14.09
CA GLY A 101 -9.34 -4.13 -14.73
C GLY A 101 -9.11 -2.69 -14.26
N LEU A 102 -8.82 -2.53 -12.96
CA LEU A 102 -8.45 -1.25 -12.38
C LEU A 102 -7.15 -0.69 -13.01
N TRP A 103 -6.07 -1.47 -13.04
CA TRP A 103 -4.81 -1.04 -13.64
C TRP A 103 -5.00 -0.58 -15.08
N ARG A 104 -5.67 -1.39 -15.90
CA ARG A 104 -5.96 -1.08 -17.31
C ARG A 104 -6.80 0.19 -17.46
N SER A 105 -7.74 0.46 -16.55
CA SER A 105 -8.51 1.70 -16.56
C SER A 105 -7.69 2.97 -16.24
N ARG A 106 -6.57 2.80 -15.51
CA ARG A 106 -5.69 3.89 -15.06
C ARG A 106 -4.45 4.07 -15.93
N VAL A 107 -4.20 3.16 -16.87
CA VAL A 107 -3.05 3.22 -17.77
C VAL A 107 -3.50 3.43 -19.21
N ARG A 108 -3.00 4.50 -19.84
CA ARG A 108 -3.24 4.80 -21.26
C ARG A 108 -1.96 5.27 -21.91
N ASP A 109 -1.60 4.68 -23.06
CA ASP A 109 -0.39 5.01 -23.82
C ASP A 109 0.89 5.05 -22.95
N GLY A 110 0.98 4.08 -22.03
CA GLY A 110 2.08 3.95 -21.08
C GLY A 110 2.12 4.97 -19.94
N LYS A 111 1.11 5.85 -19.81
CA LYS A 111 0.98 6.85 -18.75
C LYS A 111 0.03 6.34 -17.65
N ILE A 112 0.43 6.52 -16.39
CA ILE A 112 -0.36 6.12 -15.22
C ILE A 112 -1.08 7.33 -14.65
N ALA A 113 -2.42 7.27 -14.58
CA ALA A 113 -3.28 8.35 -14.09
C ALA A 113 -3.87 8.02 -12.71
N CYS A 114 -3.05 8.13 -11.65
CA CYS A 114 -3.51 7.94 -10.27
C CYS A 114 -2.86 8.95 -9.31
N ASN A 115 -3.69 9.68 -8.55
CA ASN A 115 -3.23 10.51 -7.44
C ASN A 115 -3.06 9.65 -6.18
N ALA A 116 -2.09 9.97 -5.32
CA ALA A 116 -1.83 9.30 -4.05
C ALA A 116 -3.06 9.28 -3.13
N ASP A 117 -3.87 10.35 -3.15
CA ASP A 117 -5.07 10.47 -2.32
C ASP A 117 -6.29 9.76 -2.89
N HIS A 118 -6.20 9.23 -4.11
CA HIS A 118 -7.29 8.48 -4.72
C HIS A 118 -7.42 7.09 -4.08
N ARG A 119 -8.66 6.57 -3.92
CA ARG A 119 -8.92 5.26 -3.32
C ARG A 119 -8.17 4.12 -4.02
N ASP A 120 -8.10 4.19 -5.35
CA ASP A 120 -7.42 3.21 -6.21
C ASP A 120 -5.90 3.14 -6.01
N TYR A 121 -5.29 4.17 -5.40
CA TYR A 121 -3.83 4.27 -5.33
C TYR A 121 -3.17 3.09 -4.63
N ALA A 122 -3.73 2.64 -3.50
CA ALA A 122 -3.16 1.52 -2.77
C ALA A 122 -3.24 0.20 -3.55
N ALA A 123 -4.32 0.00 -4.30
CA ALA A 123 -4.49 -1.16 -5.17
C ALA A 123 -3.49 -1.14 -6.34
N MET A 124 -3.32 0.03 -6.98
CA MET A 124 -2.33 0.25 -8.03
C MET A 124 -0.90 0.03 -7.50
N LEU A 125 -0.59 0.56 -6.31
CA LEU A 125 0.71 0.40 -5.68
C LEU A 125 1.01 -1.08 -5.38
N ALA A 126 0.03 -1.81 -4.85
CA ALA A 126 0.18 -3.25 -4.57
C ALA A 126 0.49 -4.04 -5.85
N GLU A 127 -0.31 -3.86 -6.89
CA GLU A 127 -0.11 -4.56 -8.16
C GLU A 127 1.23 -4.22 -8.81
N ALA A 128 1.64 -2.95 -8.76
CA ALA A 128 2.97 -2.53 -9.22
C ALA A 128 4.09 -3.26 -8.46
N LEU A 129 4.00 -3.32 -7.13
CA LEU A 129 5.02 -3.93 -6.29
C LEU A 129 5.04 -5.47 -6.40
N ASP A 130 3.89 -6.11 -6.60
CA ASP A 130 3.77 -7.54 -6.91
C ASP A 130 4.58 -7.88 -8.18
N VAL A 131 4.34 -7.14 -9.26
CA VAL A 131 5.02 -7.37 -10.54
C VAL A 131 6.50 -7.00 -10.49
N ILE A 132 6.88 -5.96 -9.74
CA ILE A 132 8.30 -5.62 -9.55
C ILE A 132 9.03 -6.71 -8.76
N HIS A 133 8.40 -7.25 -7.72
CA HIS A 133 8.95 -8.34 -6.92
C HIS A 133 9.13 -9.60 -7.78
N ASP A 134 8.08 -9.99 -8.53
CA ASP A 134 8.10 -11.14 -9.45
C ASP A 134 9.14 -10.98 -10.58
N ALA A 135 9.32 -9.76 -11.10
CA ALA A 135 10.35 -9.43 -12.07
C ALA A 135 11.79 -9.36 -11.49
N GLY A 136 12.00 -9.79 -10.24
CA GLY A 136 13.30 -9.78 -9.58
C GLY A 136 13.84 -8.36 -9.37
N LEU A 137 12.97 -7.40 -9.09
CA LEU A 137 13.29 -5.97 -8.93
C LEU A 137 13.83 -5.30 -10.20
N ASP A 138 13.55 -5.86 -11.38
CA ASP A 138 13.83 -5.24 -12.67
C ASP A 138 12.63 -4.39 -13.14
N LEU A 139 12.77 -3.08 -12.99
CA LEU A 139 11.71 -2.15 -13.36
C LEU A 139 11.47 -2.05 -14.87
N LYS A 140 12.46 -2.38 -15.72
CA LYS A 140 12.25 -2.42 -17.16
C LYS A 140 11.34 -3.59 -17.52
N ARG A 141 11.63 -4.77 -16.98
CA ARG A 141 10.78 -5.96 -17.15
C ARG A 141 9.38 -5.73 -16.59
N ALA A 142 9.28 -5.21 -15.36
CA ALA A 142 8.00 -4.94 -14.73
C ALA A 142 7.15 -3.94 -15.51
N SER A 143 7.75 -2.83 -15.98
CA SER A 143 6.99 -1.80 -16.72
C SER A 143 6.45 -2.30 -18.05
N ILE A 144 7.21 -3.14 -18.77
CA ILE A 144 6.75 -3.77 -20.02
C ILE A 144 5.51 -4.64 -19.75
N ARG A 145 5.57 -5.49 -18.72
CA ARG A 145 4.43 -6.35 -18.35
C ARG A 145 3.21 -5.56 -17.91
N LEU A 146 3.42 -4.45 -17.20
CA LEU A 146 2.35 -3.55 -16.76
C LEU A 146 1.89 -2.58 -17.87
N THR A 147 2.41 -2.69 -19.09
CA THR A 147 2.07 -1.81 -20.23
C THR A 147 2.24 -0.31 -19.92
N CYS A 148 3.20 0.02 -19.07
CA CYS A 148 3.50 1.39 -18.66
C CYS A 148 4.96 1.75 -18.92
N THR A 149 5.28 3.05 -18.97
CA THR A 149 6.68 3.46 -19.06
C THR A 149 7.38 3.29 -17.72
N ARG A 150 8.67 2.93 -17.74
CA ARG A 150 9.50 2.79 -16.53
C ARG A 150 9.44 4.04 -15.64
N SER A 151 9.49 5.23 -16.23
CA SER A 151 9.44 6.50 -15.47
C SER A 151 8.09 6.70 -14.78
N GLN A 152 6.99 6.28 -15.40
CA GLN A 152 5.66 6.35 -14.78
C GLN A 152 5.52 5.35 -13.64
N LEU A 153 6.07 4.14 -13.79
CA LEU A 153 6.12 3.15 -12.72
C LEU A 153 6.89 3.66 -11.50
N ILE A 154 8.07 4.27 -11.71
CA ILE A 154 8.85 4.90 -10.63
C ILE A 154 8.05 6.03 -9.96
N LYS A 155 7.44 6.92 -10.75
CA LYS A 155 6.62 8.03 -10.24
C LYS A 155 5.41 7.56 -9.45
N LEU A 156 4.79 6.44 -9.82
CA LEU A 156 3.69 5.85 -9.05
C LEU A 156 4.18 5.46 -7.66
N ILE A 157 5.31 4.76 -7.56
CA ILE A 157 5.87 4.28 -6.28
C ILE A 157 6.37 5.45 -5.44
N ALA A 158 7.02 6.44 -6.05
CA ALA A 158 7.58 7.61 -5.38
C ALA A 158 6.53 8.52 -4.72
N LYS A 159 5.24 8.39 -5.07
CA LYS A 159 4.14 9.06 -4.37
C LYS A 159 3.99 8.59 -2.91
N GLU A 160 4.50 7.41 -2.59
CA GLU A 160 4.57 6.88 -1.23
C GLU A 160 6.04 6.69 -0.84
N PRO A 161 6.64 7.64 -0.09
CA PRO A 161 8.08 7.60 0.24
C PRO A 161 8.50 6.29 0.94
N SER A 162 7.63 5.74 1.79
CA SER A 162 7.89 4.47 2.47
C SER A 162 7.97 3.27 1.50
N ALA A 163 7.19 3.28 0.43
CA ALA A 163 7.24 2.28 -0.63
C ALA A 163 8.52 2.40 -1.46
N LEU A 164 8.93 3.64 -1.81
CA LEU A 164 10.18 3.87 -2.54
C LEU A 164 11.41 3.47 -1.70
N ALA A 165 11.40 3.79 -0.39
CA ALA A 165 12.46 3.40 0.53
C ALA A 165 12.59 1.86 0.60
N ALA A 166 11.48 1.15 0.81
CA ALA A 166 11.46 -0.30 0.82
C ALA A 166 11.97 -0.92 -0.50
N LEU A 167 11.62 -0.32 -1.64
CA LEU A 167 12.08 -0.80 -2.94
C LEU A 167 13.58 -0.56 -3.13
N ASN A 168 14.09 0.59 -2.71
CA ASN A 168 15.51 0.89 -2.80
C ASN A 168 16.33 -0.03 -1.90
N GLU A 169 15.90 -0.27 -0.67
CA GLU A 169 16.54 -1.22 0.23
C GLU A 169 16.61 -2.63 -0.37
N ALA A 170 15.51 -3.13 -0.92
CA ALA A 170 15.51 -4.44 -1.58
C ALA A 170 16.36 -4.48 -2.86
N ARG A 171 16.47 -3.36 -3.57
CA ARG A 171 17.34 -3.25 -4.76
C ARG A 171 18.81 -3.29 -4.35
N GLU A 172 19.17 -2.53 -3.33
CA GLU A 172 20.55 -2.46 -2.81
C GLU A 172 21.01 -3.80 -2.26
N SER A 173 20.15 -4.54 -1.54
CA SER A 173 20.46 -5.89 -1.06
C SER A 173 20.72 -6.89 -2.18
N ARG A 174 20.24 -6.62 -3.41
CA ARG A 174 20.51 -7.39 -4.63
C ARG A 174 21.57 -6.75 -5.54
N GLY A 175 22.36 -5.80 -5.03
CA GLY A 175 23.42 -5.12 -5.77
C GLY A 175 22.94 -4.18 -6.89
N LYS A 176 21.67 -3.76 -6.86
CA LYS A 176 21.11 -2.82 -7.84
C LYS A 176 21.12 -1.40 -7.30
N HIS A 177 21.32 -0.41 -8.18
CA HIS A 177 21.29 1.00 -7.80
C HIS A 177 19.92 1.46 -7.30
N PRO A 178 19.87 2.39 -6.33
CA PRO A 178 18.62 2.99 -5.88
C PRO A 178 17.96 3.82 -6.99
N LEU A 179 16.65 3.95 -6.89
CA LEU A 179 15.80 4.75 -7.77
C LEU A 179 15.62 6.15 -7.19
N ARG A 180 15.42 7.13 -8.08
CA ARG A 180 15.05 8.51 -7.74
C ARG A 180 13.64 8.78 -8.25
N GLY A 181 12.80 9.34 -7.37
CA GLY A 181 11.40 9.69 -7.64
C GLY A 181 11.23 10.95 -8.47
#